data_AF-E7FJ35-F1
#
_entry.id   AF-E7FJ35-F1
#
_cell.length_a   1.000
_cell.length_b   1.000
_cell.length_c   1.000
_cell.angle_alpha   90.00
_cell.angle_beta   90.00
_cell.angle_gamma   90.00
#
_symmetry.space_group_name_H-M   'P 1'
#
loop_
_entity.id
_entity.type
_entity.pdbx_description
1 polymer ?
#
loop_
_entity_poly.entity_id
_entity_poly.type
_entity_poly.pdbx_seq_one_letter_code
_entity_poly.pdbx_strand_id
1 'polypeptide(L)'
;VGGNMVDAFRMHIMQTKELGTCPVRQIGGCSFIYMRISNVYIVIVVSSNANVACAFKFIVEAVALFKSYFGGAFDEDAIRNNFVLIYELLDEIMDFGYPQNLSPEILKLYITQEGVRSPFSSKPTDKPVPNATLQVTGAVGWRREGLVYKKNEVFLDIVESVNLLMSSKGIVLRCDVTGKILMKCFLSGMPDLKLG
;
A
#
# COMPACT_ATOMS: atom_id res chain seq x y z
N VAL A 1 -12.54 29.72 11.67
CA VAL A 1 -11.93 28.61 10.90
C VAL A 1 -13.04 27.61 10.62
N GLY A 2 -13.78 27.81 9.52
CA GLY A 2 -15.02 27.09 9.24
C GLY A 2 -15.29 26.90 7.75
N GLY A 3 -14.22 26.87 6.94
CA GLY A 3 -14.30 26.49 5.54
C GLY A 3 -14.09 24.98 5.42
N ASN A 4 -14.83 24.35 4.51
CA ASN A 4 -14.63 22.96 4.14
C ASN A 4 -13.17 22.75 3.69
N MET A 5 -12.41 21.93 4.41
CA MET A 5 -10.99 21.67 4.12
C MET A 5 -10.79 21.09 2.72
N VAL A 6 -11.81 20.39 2.19
CA VAL A 6 -11.84 19.87 0.82
C VAL A 6 -11.87 20.99 -0.21
N ASP A 7 -12.65 22.04 0.04
CA ASP A 7 -12.71 23.21 -0.85
C ASP A 7 -11.40 24.01 -0.80
N ALA A 8 -10.79 24.12 0.39
CA ALA A 8 -9.46 24.70 0.52
C ALA A 8 -8.42 23.93 -0.30
N PHE A 9 -8.42 22.60 -0.23
CA PHE A 9 -7.56 21.74 -1.05
C PHE A 9 -7.82 21.95 -2.55
N ARG A 10 -9.09 21.92 -2.99
CA ARG A 10 -9.45 22.10 -4.40
C ARG A 10 -8.99 23.45 -4.95
N MET A 11 -9.30 24.54 -4.25
CA MET A 11 -8.97 25.90 -4.70
C MET A 11 -7.47 26.16 -4.70
N HIS A 12 -6.76 25.75 -3.65
CA HIS A 12 -5.36 26.11 -3.51
C HIS A 12 -4.43 25.10 -4.18
N ILE A 13 -4.75 23.81 -4.21
CA ILE A 13 -3.84 22.77 -4.67
C ILE A 13 -4.21 22.28 -6.08
N MET A 14 -5.48 21.94 -6.33
CA MET A 14 -5.88 21.41 -7.65
C MET A 14 -5.93 22.46 -8.76
N GLN A 15 -6.33 23.70 -8.45
CA GLN A 15 -6.46 24.76 -9.45
C GLN A 15 -5.14 25.50 -9.75
N THR A 16 -4.12 25.30 -8.92
CA THR A 16 -2.81 25.91 -9.13
C THR A 16 -2.07 25.19 -10.24
N LYS A 17 -1.78 25.90 -11.35
CA LYS A 17 -1.10 25.36 -12.54
C LYS A 17 0.42 25.19 -12.39
N GLU A 18 0.97 25.34 -11.18
CA GLU A 18 2.41 25.28 -10.98
C GLU A 18 2.94 23.84 -11.15
N LEU A 19 3.77 23.64 -12.18
CA LEU A 19 4.54 22.42 -12.42
C LEU A 19 5.60 22.27 -11.32
N GLY A 20 5.24 21.70 -10.17
CA GLY A 20 6.20 21.41 -9.10
C GLY A 20 5.61 21.52 -7.70
N THR A 21 4.37 21.09 -7.50
CA THR A 21 3.73 21.25 -6.20
C THR A 21 4.40 20.38 -5.13
N CYS A 22 4.78 21.01 -4.03
CA CYS A 22 5.26 20.32 -2.83
C CYS A 22 4.16 19.36 -2.35
N PRO A 23 4.46 18.06 -2.13
CA PRO A 23 3.44 17.07 -1.76
C PRO A 23 2.90 17.27 -0.33
N VAL A 24 3.43 18.26 0.40
CA VAL A 24 2.93 18.75 1.68
C VAL A 24 2.71 20.26 1.59
N ARG A 25 1.50 20.71 1.91
CA ARG A 25 1.17 22.14 1.91
C ARG A 25 0.43 22.54 3.16
N GLN A 26 0.82 23.65 3.77
CA GLN A 26 0.14 24.19 4.95
C GLN A 26 -0.87 25.27 4.53
N ILE A 27 -2.13 25.12 4.93
CA ILE A 27 -3.21 26.07 4.65
C ILE A 27 -4.06 26.21 5.91
N GLY A 28 -4.24 27.44 6.40
CA GLY A 28 -5.15 27.73 7.51
C GLY A 28 -4.85 26.98 8.82
N GLY A 29 -3.57 26.68 9.09
CA GLY A 29 -3.14 25.94 10.27
C GLY A 29 -3.21 24.42 10.15
N CYS A 30 -3.68 23.89 9.02
CA CYS A 30 -3.65 22.46 8.71
C CYS A 30 -2.58 22.15 7.66
N SER A 31 -1.95 20.99 7.77
CA SER A 31 -1.04 20.43 6.77
C SER A 31 -1.79 19.42 5.91
N PHE A 32 -1.72 19.63 4.59
CA PHE A 32 -2.29 18.77 3.56
C PHE A 32 -1.15 17.95 2.96
N ILE A 33 -1.13 16.66 3.26
CA ILE A 33 -0.19 15.69 2.74
C ILE A 33 -0.93 14.93 1.65
N TYR A 34 -0.45 14.96 0.41
CA TYR A 34 -1.19 14.34 -0.69
C TYR A 34 -0.31 13.66 -1.70
N MET A 35 -0.86 12.62 -2.32
CA MET A 35 -0.25 11.91 -3.43
C MET A 35 -1.28 11.74 -4.53
N ARG A 36 -0.86 11.97 -5.77
CA ARG A 36 -1.66 11.65 -6.95
C ARG A 36 -1.36 10.23 -7.40
N ILE A 37 -2.39 9.42 -7.52
CA ILE A 37 -2.32 8.03 -7.97
C ILE A 37 -3.30 7.89 -9.12
N SER A 38 -2.77 7.68 -10.32
CA SER A 38 -3.57 7.70 -11.56
C SER A 38 -4.34 9.04 -11.71
N ASN A 39 -5.67 8.98 -11.77
CA ASN A 39 -6.59 10.11 -11.85
C ASN A 39 -7.17 10.54 -10.49
N VAL A 40 -6.68 9.98 -9.38
CA VAL A 40 -7.22 10.24 -8.04
C VAL A 40 -6.15 10.90 -7.15
N TYR A 41 -6.59 11.82 -6.29
CA TYR A 41 -5.74 12.35 -5.21
C TYR A 41 -6.14 11.70 -3.89
N ILE A 42 -5.15 11.14 -3.18
CA ILE A 42 -5.30 10.75 -1.79
C ILE A 42 -4.72 11.88 -0.94
N VAL A 43 -5.51 12.37 0.01
CA VAL A 43 -5.18 13.53 0.84
C VAL A 43 -5.34 13.15 2.30
N ILE A 44 -4.30 13.37 3.09
CA ILE A 44 -4.30 13.31 4.54
C ILE A 44 -4.21 14.75 5.06
N VAL A 45 -5.16 15.13 5.91
CA VAL A 45 -5.19 16.47 6.52
C VAL A 45 -4.90 16.32 8.00
N VAL A 46 -3.90 17.05 8.49
CA VAL A 46 -3.51 17.05 9.91
C VAL A 46 -3.40 18.47 10.42
N SER A 47 -3.95 18.72 11.62
CA SER A 47 -3.85 20.03 12.30
C SER A 47 -2.67 20.12 13.27
N SER A 48 -1.96 19.00 13.47
CA SER A 48 -0.82 18.87 14.37
C SER A 48 0.48 18.57 13.60
N ASN A 49 1.60 18.56 14.31
CA ASN A 49 2.90 18.15 13.76
C ASN A 49 2.97 16.62 13.65
N ALA A 50 2.46 16.07 12.55
CA ALA A 50 2.45 14.64 12.28
C ALA A 50 3.72 14.18 11.55
N ASN A 51 4.07 12.89 11.69
CA ASN A 51 5.13 12.28 10.92
C ASN A 51 4.73 12.12 9.45
N VAL A 52 5.21 13.04 8.61
CA VAL A 52 4.94 13.08 7.17
C VAL A 52 5.40 11.81 6.45
N ALA A 53 6.53 11.23 6.84
CA ALA A 53 7.03 10.00 6.22
C ALA A 53 6.10 8.81 6.50
N CYS A 54 5.56 8.73 7.74
CA CYS A 54 4.56 7.74 8.10
C CYS A 54 3.27 7.92 7.28
N ALA A 55 2.80 9.16 7.11
CA ALA A 55 1.63 9.46 6.29
C ALA A 55 1.81 9.01 4.82
N PHE A 56 2.96 9.31 4.20
CA PHE A 56 3.23 8.84 2.83
C PHE A 56 3.35 7.33 2.74
N LYS A 57 4.01 6.69 3.73
CA LYS A 57 4.11 5.24 3.80
C LYS A 57 2.71 4.61 3.90
N PHE A 58 1.84 5.15 4.74
CA PHE A 58 0.45 4.72 4.85
C PHE A 58 -0.29 4.85 3.51
N ILE A 59 -0.19 5.97 2.81
CA ILE A 59 -0.84 6.15 1.49
C ILE A 59 -0.38 5.05 0.51
N VAL A 60 0.92 4.77 0.44
CA VAL A 60 1.47 3.76 -0.48
C VAL A 60 0.96 2.36 -0.12
N GLU A 61 0.97 1.99 1.16
CA GLU A 61 0.50 0.68 1.64
C GLU A 61 -1.02 0.53 1.49
N ALA A 62 -1.81 1.55 1.81
CA ALA A 62 -3.26 1.54 1.64
C ALA A 62 -3.65 1.34 0.17
N VAL A 63 -2.94 1.98 -0.76
CA VAL A 63 -3.19 1.80 -2.19
C VAL A 63 -2.81 0.40 -2.66
N ALA A 64 -1.69 -0.14 -2.17
CA ALA A 64 -1.31 -1.52 -2.47
C ALA A 64 -2.36 -2.51 -1.96
N LEU A 65 -2.90 -2.28 -0.76
CA LEU A 65 -4.00 -3.03 -0.18
C LEU A 65 -5.26 -2.93 -1.06
N PHE A 66 -5.72 -1.73 -1.41
CA PHE A 66 -6.88 -1.55 -2.27
C PHE A 66 -6.73 -2.25 -3.63
N LYS A 67 -5.57 -2.10 -4.28
CA LYS A 67 -5.26 -2.82 -5.54
C LYS A 67 -5.34 -4.33 -5.36
N SER A 68 -4.92 -4.87 -4.21
CA SER A 68 -4.99 -6.31 -3.94
C SER A 68 -6.43 -6.83 -3.82
N TYR A 69 -7.39 -5.98 -3.43
CA TYR A 69 -8.82 -6.30 -3.38
C TYR A 69 -9.50 -6.11 -4.74
N PHE A 70 -9.13 -5.05 -5.48
CA PHE A 70 -9.79 -4.69 -6.75
C PHE A 70 -9.24 -5.44 -7.98
N GLY A 71 -8.19 -6.25 -7.81
CA GLY A 71 -7.55 -6.98 -8.91
C GLY A 71 -6.52 -6.17 -9.70
N GLY A 72 -5.87 -5.18 -9.06
CA GLY A 72 -4.67 -4.49 -9.55
C GLY A 72 -4.85 -3.01 -9.89
N ALA A 73 -6.08 -2.57 -10.14
CA ALA A 73 -6.38 -1.17 -10.47
C ALA A 73 -6.72 -0.34 -9.23
N PHE A 74 -6.34 0.94 -9.25
CA PHE A 74 -6.79 1.95 -8.29
C PHE A 74 -6.97 3.26 -9.07
N ASP A 75 -8.19 3.45 -9.55
CA ASP A 75 -8.66 4.60 -10.32
C ASP A 75 -10.07 4.97 -9.86
N GLU A 76 -10.62 6.03 -10.45
CA GLU A 76 -11.95 6.53 -10.11
C GLU A 76 -13.07 5.49 -10.25
N ASP A 77 -13.04 4.65 -11.29
CA ASP A 77 -14.05 3.63 -11.51
C ASP A 77 -13.94 2.49 -10.49
N ALA A 78 -12.72 2.06 -10.17
CA ALA A 78 -12.48 1.08 -9.11
C ALA A 78 -12.99 1.58 -7.75
N ILE A 79 -12.78 2.86 -7.43
CA ILE A 79 -13.25 3.46 -6.18
C ILE A 79 -14.78 3.52 -6.13
N ARG A 80 -15.42 3.99 -7.21
CA ARG A 80 -16.89 4.09 -7.28
C ARG A 80 -17.57 2.72 -7.19
N ASN A 81 -17.01 1.70 -7.83
CA ASN A 81 -17.58 0.36 -7.83
C ASN A 81 -17.36 -0.40 -6.51
N ASN A 82 -16.36 -0.01 -5.71
CA ASN A 82 -15.97 -0.69 -4.48
C ASN A 82 -16.09 0.19 -3.23
N PHE A 83 -16.92 1.24 -3.27
CA PHE A 83 -16.94 2.26 -2.20
C PHE A 83 -17.30 1.68 -0.82
N VAL A 84 -18.20 0.70 -0.75
CA VAL A 84 -18.58 0.02 0.51
C VAL A 84 -17.37 -0.67 1.14
N LEU A 85 -16.65 -1.47 0.34
CA LEU A 85 -15.43 -2.17 0.75
C LEU A 85 -14.31 -1.19 1.16
N ILE A 86 -14.20 -0.03 0.49
CA ILE A 86 -13.24 1.00 0.86
C ILE A 86 -13.54 1.55 2.27
N TYR A 87 -14.79 1.85 2.58
CA TYR A 87 -15.15 2.34 3.93
C TYR A 87 -14.85 1.30 5.01
N GLU A 88 -15.20 0.04 4.78
CA GLU A 88 -14.89 -1.05 5.70
C GLU A 88 -13.36 -1.20 5.90
N LEU A 89 -12.59 -1.16 4.82
CA LEU A 89 -11.13 -1.22 4.90
C LEU A 89 -10.53 -0.01 5.62
N LEU A 90 -11.04 1.21 5.37
CA LEU A 90 -10.54 2.42 6.01
C LEU A 90 -10.73 2.39 7.53
N ASP A 91 -11.87 1.91 8.00
CA ASP A 91 -12.18 1.78 9.43
C ASP A 91 -11.25 0.76 10.12
N GLU A 92 -10.81 -0.28 9.41
CA GLU A 92 -9.92 -1.31 9.96
C GLU A 92 -8.44 -0.94 9.91
N ILE A 93 -7.99 -0.21 8.88
CA ILE A 93 -6.56 0.09 8.69
C ILE A 93 -6.09 1.35 9.39
N MET A 94 -7.00 2.19 9.90
CA MET A 94 -6.66 3.44 10.58
C MET A 94 -7.64 3.72 11.71
N ASP A 95 -7.12 3.81 12.94
CA ASP A 95 -7.90 4.22 14.11
C ASP A 95 -7.34 5.52 14.67
N PHE A 96 -8.18 6.56 14.76
CA PHE A 96 -7.83 7.90 15.26
C PHE A 96 -6.54 8.49 14.65
N GLY A 97 -6.27 8.20 13.38
CA GLY A 97 -5.05 8.67 12.68
C GLY A 97 -3.80 7.83 12.93
N TYR A 98 -3.89 6.73 13.67
CA TYR A 98 -2.84 5.73 13.83
C TYR A 98 -3.05 4.58 12.85
N PRO A 99 -2.12 4.38 11.89
CA PRO A 99 -2.14 3.21 11.03
C PRO A 99 -2.11 1.90 11.84
N GLN A 100 -2.99 0.98 11.50
CA GLN A 100 -3.10 -0.35 12.09
C GLN A 100 -2.44 -1.39 11.17
N ASN A 101 -3.08 -2.53 10.96
CA ASN A 101 -2.58 -3.59 10.11
C ASN A 101 -3.06 -3.43 8.67
N LEU A 102 -2.12 -3.21 7.74
CA LEU A 102 -2.42 -3.03 6.31
C LEU A 102 -2.15 -4.30 5.49
N SER A 103 -1.88 -5.44 6.14
CA SER A 103 -1.56 -6.69 5.44
C SER A 103 -2.79 -7.27 4.73
N PRO A 104 -2.80 -7.37 3.39
CA PRO A 104 -3.93 -7.93 2.66
C PRO A 104 -4.21 -9.39 3.01
N GLU A 105 -3.18 -10.15 3.37
CA GLU A 105 -3.31 -11.58 3.71
C GLU A 105 -4.10 -11.78 5.00
N ILE A 106 -4.04 -10.83 5.92
CA ILE A 106 -4.72 -10.86 7.21
C ILE A 106 -6.12 -10.28 7.06
N LEU A 107 -6.24 -9.10 6.44
CA LEU A 107 -7.52 -8.42 6.27
C LEU A 107 -8.52 -9.26 5.47
N LYS A 108 -8.05 -10.01 4.46
CA LYS A 108 -8.90 -10.92 3.67
C LYS A 108 -9.47 -12.11 4.45
N LEU A 109 -9.01 -12.36 5.68
CA LEU A 109 -9.55 -13.44 6.52
C LEU A 109 -10.90 -13.09 7.13
N TYR A 110 -11.16 -11.80 7.37
CA TYR A 110 -12.38 -11.35 8.05
C TYR A 110 -13.15 -10.28 7.28
N ILE A 111 -12.50 -9.53 6.38
CA ILE A 111 -13.16 -8.68 5.38
C ILE A 111 -13.35 -9.52 4.12
N THR A 112 -14.49 -10.21 4.04
CA THR A 112 -14.81 -11.20 2.99
C THR A 112 -15.46 -10.59 1.76
N GLN A 113 -15.76 -9.29 1.77
CA GLN A 113 -16.27 -8.60 0.60
C GLN A 113 -15.25 -8.68 -0.54
N GLU A 114 -15.55 -9.47 -1.56
CA GLU A 114 -14.77 -9.48 -2.80
C GLU A 114 -15.14 -8.24 -3.61
N GLY A 115 -14.15 -7.37 -3.87
CA GLY A 115 -14.36 -6.23 -4.75
C GLY A 115 -14.79 -6.66 -6.16
N VAL A 116 -15.51 -5.79 -6.87
CA VAL A 116 -15.82 -5.95 -8.30
C VAL A 116 -14.49 -5.92 -9.06
N ARG A 117 -13.97 -7.10 -9.38
CA ARG A 117 -12.71 -7.25 -10.12
C ARG A 117 -12.94 -7.00 -11.60
N SER A 118 -11.91 -6.48 -12.27
CA SER A 118 -11.92 -6.41 -13.72
C SER A 118 -12.13 -7.81 -14.33
N PRO A 119 -12.80 -7.92 -15.51
CA PRO A 119 -13.10 -9.22 -16.13
C PRO A 119 -11.87 -10.07 -16.49
N PHE A 120 -10.66 -9.53 -16.31
CA PHE A 120 -9.38 -10.19 -16.57
C PHE A 120 -8.70 -10.79 -15.33
N SER A 121 -9.27 -10.66 -14.13
CA SER A 121 -8.67 -11.20 -12.90
C SER A 121 -9.11 -12.65 -12.65
N SER A 122 -8.16 -13.55 -12.39
CA SER A 122 -8.42 -14.95 -12.00
C SER A 122 -9.06 -15.06 -10.61
N LYS A 123 -9.95 -16.04 -10.44
CA LYS A 123 -10.65 -16.37 -9.18
C LYS A 123 -9.70 -17.05 -8.17
N PRO A 124 -9.67 -16.67 -6.89
CA PRO A 124 -9.11 -17.48 -5.83
C PRO A 124 -10.16 -18.49 -5.37
N THR A 125 -9.70 -19.64 -4.90
CA THR A 125 -10.53 -20.70 -4.33
C THR A 125 -10.83 -20.39 -2.86
N ASP A 126 -12.09 -20.13 -2.53
CA ASP A 126 -12.55 -19.91 -1.15
C ASP A 126 -12.51 -21.21 -0.34
N LYS A 127 -11.74 -21.19 0.75
CA LYS A 127 -12.00 -22.05 1.91
C LYS A 127 -12.02 -21.15 3.15
N PRO A 128 -13.10 -21.15 3.94
CA PRO A 128 -13.15 -20.37 5.17
C PRO A 128 -12.15 -20.95 6.17
N VAL A 129 -11.39 -20.07 6.83
CA VAL A 129 -10.35 -20.46 7.80
C VAL A 129 -10.85 -20.16 9.21
N PRO A 130 -10.90 -21.14 10.13
CA PRO A 130 -11.16 -20.87 11.54
C PRO A 130 -9.95 -20.14 12.15
N ASN A 131 -10.19 -19.18 13.04
CA ASN A 131 -9.21 -18.47 13.89
C ASN A 131 -8.48 -17.24 13.31
N ALA A 132 -9.19 -16.31 12.65
CA ALA A 132 -8.63 -15.01 12.25
C ALA A 132 -8.10 -14.17 13.44
N THR A 133 -8.69 -14.29 14.64
CA THR A 133 -8.35 -13.48 15.82
C THR A 133 -6.94 -13.73 16.39
N LEU A 134 -6.41 -14.95 16.28
CA LEU A 134 -5.06 -15.28 16.76
C LEU A 134 -3.96 -14.75 15.82
N GLN A 135 -4.25 -14.60 14.53
CA GLN A 135 -3.29 -14.07 13.54
C GLN A 135 -3.13 -12.55 13.62
N VAL A 136 -4.11 -11.86 14.21
CA VAL A 136 -4.09 -10.39 14.40
C VAL A 136 -3.31 -10.00 15.66
N THR A 137 -3.32 -10.83 16.71
CA THR A 137 -2.72 -10.52 18.02
C THR A 137 -1.41 -11.27 18.33
N GLY A 138 -1.03 -12.24 17.51
CA GLY A 138 0.21 -12.99 17.67
C GLY A 138 1.48 -12.20 17.31
N ALA A 139 2.64 -12.63 17.83
CA ALA A 139 3.93 -12.01 17.55
C ALA A 139 4.36 -12.06 16.07
N VAL A 140 3.75 -12.95 15.28
CA VAL A 140 4.02 -13.12 13.83
C VAL A 140 2.72 -12.90 13.06
N GLY A 141 2.50 -11.66 12.59
CA GLY A 141 1.30 -11.32 11.82
C GLY A 141 1.36 -11.71 10.33
N TRP A 142 2.54 -11.82 9.75
CA TRP A 142 2.71 -11.97 8.30
C TRP A 142 2.67 -13.41 7.78
N ARG A 143 2.56 -14.42 8.66
CA ARG A 143 2.54 -15.84 8.26
C ARG A 143 1.52 -16.63 9.05
N ARG A 144 0.73 -17.43 8.33
CA ARG A 144 -0.29 -18.30 8.91
C ARG A 144 0.30 -19.60 9.47
N GLU A 145 -0.17 -19.99 10.63
CA GLU A 145 0.09 -21.33 11.19
C GLU A 145 -0.62 -22.41 10.38
N GLY A 146 -0.12 -23.65 10.47
CA GLY A 146 -0.75 -24.82 9.84
C GLY A 146 -0.63 -24.89 8.31
N LEU A 147 0.20 -24.06 7.67
CA LEU A 147 0.53 -24.21 6.26
C LEU A 147 1.19 -25.57 6.01
N VAL A 148 0.70 -26.33 5.03
CA VAL A 148 1.26 -27.62 4.62
C VAL A 148 1.41 -27.64 3.11
N TYR A 149 2.63 -27.92 2.65
CA TYR A 149 2.97 -28.10 1.24
C TYR A 149 3.42 -29.53 1.00
N LYS A 150 3.07 -30.10 -0.16
CA LYS A 150 3.50 -31.46 -0.56
C LYS A 150 5.02 -31.59 -0.64
N LYS A 151 5.68 -30.50 -1.04
CA LYS A 151 7.12 -30.38 -1.15
C LYS A 151 7.51 -29.02 -0.59
N ASN A 152 8.47 -29.02 0.32
CA ASN A 152 9.01 -27.78 0.86
C ASN A 152 10.08 -27.25 -0.10
N GLU A 153 9.85 -26.08 -0.69
CA GLU A 153 10.79 -25.45 -1.62
C GLU A 153 10.78 -23.93 -1.48
N VAL A 154 11.93 -23.32 -1.72
CA VAL A 154 12.13 -21.87 -1.69
C VAL A 154 12.79 -21.47 -2.99
N PHE A 155 12.22 -20.49 -3.67
CA PHE A 155 12.79 -19.87 -4.86
C PHE A 155 13.30 -18.49 -4.47
N LEU A 156 14.56 -18.19 -4.81
CA LEU A 156 15.18 -16.90 -4.61
C LEU A 156 15.62 -16.32 -5.94
N ASP A 157 15.12 -15.14 -6.28
CA ASP A 157 15.55 -14.36 -7.43
C ASP A 157 16.30 -13.12 -6.92
N ILE A 158 17.58 -13.02 -7.28
CA ILE A 158 18.41 -11.84 -7.01
C ILE A 158 18.32 -10.94 -8.24
N VAL A 159 17.65 -9.80 -8.10
CA VAL A 159 17.44 -8.85 -9.20
C VAL A 159 18.28 -7.62 -8.95
N GLU A 160 19.26 -7.40 -9.83
CA GLU A 160 20.14 -6.24 -9.80
C GLU A 160 19.80 -5.28 -10.93
N SER A 161 19.69 -3.99 -10.60
CA SER A 161 19.50 -2.93 -11.58
C SER A 161 20.70 -2.00 -11.54
N VAL A 162 21.41 -1.92 -12.66
CA VAL A 162 22.59 -1.06 -12.82
C VAL A 162 22.15 0.32 -13.29
N ASN A 163 22.34 1.32 -12.43
CA ASN A 163 22.09 2.72 -12.73
C ASN A 163 23.39 3.36 -13.25
N LEU A 164 23.44 3.71 -14.53
CA LEU A 164 24.59 4.36 -15.15
C LEU A 164 24.22 5.72 -15.72
N LEU A 165 24.92 6.77 -15.29
CA LEU A 165 24.89 8.09 -15.90
C LEU A 165 26.26 8.37 -16.51
N MET A 166 26.29 8.57 -17.83
CA MET A 166 27.50 8.86 -18.58
C MET A 166 27.38 10.21 -19.28
N SER A 167 28.46 10.99 -19.26
CA SER A 167 28.55 12.23 -20.03
C SER A 167 28.60 11.94 -21.53
N SER A 168 28.28 12.94 -22.36
CA SER A 168 28.42 12.85 -23.82
C SER A 168 29.85 12.59 -24.32
N LYS A 169 30.86 12.77 -23.46
CA LYS A 169 32.28 12.47 -23.75
C LYS A 169 32.69 11.04 -23.36
N GLY A 170 31.78 10.21 -22.87
CA GLY A 170 32.08 8.84 -22.44
C GLY A 170 32.61 8.71 -21.00
N ILE A 171 32.63 9.80 -20.23
CA ILE A 171 33.03 9.76 -18.80
C ILE A 171 31.83 9.34 -17.96
N VAL A 172 32.00 8.33 -17.12
CA VAL A 172 30.98 7.89 -16.14
C VAL A 172 30.85 8.92 -15.03
N LEU A 173 29.65 9.46 -14.84
CA LEU A 173 29.31 10.44 -13.82
C LEU A 173 28.71 9.79 -12.57
N ARG A 174 27.93 8.73 -12.74
CA ARG A 174 27.34 7.94 -11.66
C ARG A 174 27.20 6.50 -12.10
N CYS A 175 27.61 5.57 -11.24
CA CYS A 175 27.41 4.14 -11.42
C CYS A 175 27.07 3.55 -10.05
N ASP A 176 25.85 3.03 -9.90
CA ASP A 176 25.43 2.32 -8.69
C ASP A 176 24.53 1.14 -9.06
N VAL A 177 24.48 0.14 -8.18
CA VAL A 177 23.65 -1.05 -8.35
C VAL A 177 22.59 -1.05 -7.27
N THR A 178 21.32 -1.11 -7.68
CA THR A 178 20.18 -1.32 -6.78
C THR A 178 19.77 -2.79 -6.87
N GLY A 179 20.06 -3.55 -5.82
CA GLY A 179 19.69 -4.96 -5.71
C GLY A 179 18.41 -5.17 -4.89
N LYS A 180 17.61 -6.18 -5.26
CA LYS A 180 16.53 -6.71 -4.44
C LYS A 180 16.52 -8.23 -4.50
N ILE A 181 16.21 -8.85 -3.36
CA ILE A 181 16.03 -10.30 -3.26
C ILE A 181 14.52 -10.56 -3.22
N LEU A 182 14.02 -11.26 -4.23
CA LEU A 182 12.64 -11.70 -4.28
C LEU A 182 12.59 -13.17 -3.85
N MET A 183 11.76 -13.48 -2.86
CA MET A 183 11.66 -14.83 -2.33
C MET A 183 10.22 -15.35 -2.48
N LYS A 184 10.10 -16.57 -3.00
CA LYS A 184 8.83 -17.30 -3.06
C LYS A 184 8.95 -18.59 -2.24
N CYS A 185 8.20 -18.64 -1.15
CA CYS A 185 8.29 -19.73 -0.17
C CYS A 185 7.09 -20.66 -0.24
N PHE A 186 7.35 -21.94 -0.40
CA PHE A 186 6.39 -23.02 -0.25
C PHE A 186 6.87 -23.91 0.90
N LEU A 187 6.79 -23.40 2.13
CA LEU A 187 7.27 -24.09 3.32
C LEU A 187 6.12 -24.42 4.26
N SER A 188 6.17 -25.59 4.89
CA SER A 188 5.19 -26.02 5.88
C SER A 188 5.52 -25.48 7.28
N GLY A 189 4.50 -25.25 8.11
CA GLY A 189 4.65 -24.76 9.49
C GLY A 189 5.19 -23.32 9.61
N MET A 190 5.93 -23.04 10.68
CA MET A 190 6.55 -21.75 10.99
C MET A 190 8.08 -21.87 11.00
N PRO A 191 8.73 -21.98 9.85
CA PRO A 191 10.18 -22.16 9.78
C PRO A 191 10.92 -20.84 9.99
N ASP A 192 12.02 -20.89 10.74
CA ASP A 192 13.00 -19.80 10.80
C ASP A 192 14.01 -19.95 9.66
N LEU A 193 14.08 -18.95 8.80
CA LEU A 193 15.04 -18.90 7.69
C LEU A 193 16.19 -17.96 8.03
N LYS A 194 17.40 -18.39 7.73
CA LYS A 194 18.61 -17.57 7.84
C LYS A 194 19.25 -17.46 6.45
N LEU A 195 19.47 -16.24 6.01
CA LEU A 195 20.24 -15.94 4.80
C LEU A 195 21.64 -15.50 5.26
N GLY A 196 22.68 -16.14 4.71
CA GLY A 196 24.09 -15.88 5.01
C GLY A 196 24.83 -15.32 3.82
#